data_AF-A0A922MAM8-F1
#
_entry.id   AF-A0A922MAM8-F1
#
_cell.length_a   1.000
_cell.length_b   1.000
_cell.length_c   1.000
_cell.angle_alpha   90.00
_cell.angle_beta   90.00
_cell.angle_gamma   90.00
#
_symmetry.space_group_name_H-M   'P 1'
#
loop_
_entity.id
_entity.type
_entity.pdbx_description
1 polymer ?
#
loop_
_entity_poly.entity_id
_entity_poly.type
_entity_poly.pdbx_seq_one_letter_code
_entity_poly.pdbx_strand_id
1 'polypeptide(L)'
;MHIEDPILRVTLTVSKLAHALFLYSDHIVWLTKSGFLKTDSEKWNRTANKFWLISIIANLARDFYEIVHLMDLHRASFLKPSELLNSSRNHDLNGSIKYMYMLMSCHKDVFIDTLKNSCDMFIPLTALGVTKLSPSTVGVLGAISSLAALVTIVKPITKLVPA
;
A
#
# COMPACT_ATOMS: atom_id res chain seq x y z
N MET A 1 -14.38 8.53 -15.44
CA MET A 1 -14.79 7.97 -14.13
C MET A 1 -14.91 9.12 -13.15
N HIS A 2 -16.13 9.47 -12.74
CA HIS A 2 -16.38 10.51 -11.74
C HIS A 2 -16.29 9.83 -10.37
N ILE A 3 -15.22 10.10 -9.63
CA ILE A 3 -15.08 9.62 -8.25
C ILE A 3 -15.86 10.62 -7.40
N GLU A 4 -17.03 10.20 -6.90
CA GLU A 4 -17.91 11.04 -6.08
C GLU A 4 -17.30 11.34 -4.70
N ASP A 5 -16.38 10.48 -4.24
CA ASP A 5 -15.76 10.62 -2.93
C ASP A 5 -14.67 11.72 -2.92
N PRO A 6 -14.87 12.82 -2.17
CA PRO A 6 -13.90 13.91 -2.09
C PRO A 6 -12.58 13.50 -1.42
N ILE A 7 -12.61 12.56 -0.46
CA ILE A 7 -11.42 12.10 0.27
C ILE A 7 -10.52 11.32 -0.69
N LEU A 8 -11.11 10.42 -1.46
CA LEU A 8 -10.40 9.62 -2.46
C LEU A 8 -9.77 10.53 -3.53
N ARG A 9 -10.52 11.53 -3.98
CA ARG A 9 -10.09 12.50 -4.99
C ARG A 9 -8.91 13.35 -4.52
N VAL A 10 -8.99 13.89 -3.30
CA VAL A 10 -7.91 14.68 -2.71
C VAL A 10 -6.67 13.81 -2.54
N THR A 11 -6.82 12.61 -1.99
CA THR A 11 -5.69 11.72 -1.72
C THR A 11 -4.98 11.28 -3.01
N LEU A 12 -5.73 10.94 -4.05
CA LEU A 12 -5.19 10.63 -5.37
C LEU A 12 -4.47 11.84 -5.99
N THR A 13 -5.06 13.03 -5.88
CA THR A 13 -4.47 14.26 -6.43
C THR A 13 -3.15 14.58 -5.73
N VAL A 14 -3.14 14.52 -4.39
CA VAL A 14 -1.94 14.73 -3.58
C VAL A 14 -0.86 13.72 -3.93
N SER A 15 -1.20 12.44 -4.04
CA SER A 15 -0.23 11.41 -4.42
C SER A 15 0.40 11.68 -5.78
N LYS A 16 -0.41 11.96 -6.81
CA LYS A 16 0.09 12.24 -8.17
C LYS A 16 0.92 13.51 -8.22
N LEU A 17 0.51 14.56 -7.50
CA LEU A 17 1.27 15.80 -7.39
C LEU A 17 2.62 15.57 -6.70
N ALA A 18 2.63 14.86 -5.58
CA ALA A 18 3.86 14.52 -4.86
C ALA A 18 4.81 13.69 -5.73
N HIS A 19 4.28 12.73 -6.50
CA HIS A 19 5.08 11.97 -7.45
C HIS A 19 5.65 12.83 -8.58
N ALA A 20 4.88 13.79 -9.10
CA ALA A 20 5.38 14.75 -10.08
C ALA A 20 6.51 15.63 -9.52
N LEU A 21 6.40 16.07 -8.27
CA LEU A 21 7.45 16.83 -7.58
C LEU A 21 8.70 15.98 -7.30
N PHE A 22 8.52 14.68 -7.04
CA PHE A 22 9.62 13.73 -6.97
C PHE A 22 10.37 13.66 -8.32
N LEU A 23 9.66 13.42 -9.42
CA LEU A 23 10.27 13.34 -10.76
C LEU A 23 10.93 14.65 -11.18
N TYR A 24 10.30 15.78 -10.86
CA TYR A 24 10.90 17.10 -11.09
C TYR A 24 12.23 17.26 -10.33
N SER A 25 12.26 16.86 -9.06
CA SER A 25 13.47 16.91 -8.24
C SER A 25 14.54 15.94 -8.77
N ASP A 26 14.14 14.76 -9.25
CA ASP A 26 15.04 13.78 -9.87
C ASP A 26 15.68 14.31 -11.16
N HIS A 27 14.91 15.01 -12.01
CA HIS A 27 15.47 15.69 -13.18
C HIS A 27 16.52 16.74 -12.81
N ILE A 28 16.34 17.47 -11.70
CA ILE A 28 17.35 18.43 -11.21
C ILE A 28 18.59 17.69 -10.73
N VAL A 29 18.45 16.58 -9.99
CA VAL A 29 19.57 15.72 -9.59
C VAL A 29 20.34 15.24 -10.81
N TRP A 30 19.63 14.75 -11.83
CA TRP A 30 20.22 14.29 -13.08
C TRP A 30 20.97 15.41 -13.80
N LEU A 31 20.35 16.59 -13.99
CA LEU A 31 20.98 17.75 -14.62
C LEU A 31 22.24 18.21 -13.88
N THR A 32 22.23 18.12 -12.55
CA THR A 32 23.38 18.45 -11.71
C THR A 32 24.53 17.47 -11.94
N LYS A 33 24.23 16.16 -11.93
CA LYS A 33 25.24 15.11 -12.16
C LYS A 33 25.80 15.12 -13.59
N SER A 34 25.00 15.51 -14.58
CA SER A 34 25.44 15.67 -15.97
C SER A 34 26.24 16.96 -16.21
N GLY A 35 26.42 17.81 -15.19
CA GLY A 35 27.22 19.04 -15.29
C GLY A 35 26.52 20.23 -15.93
N PHE A 36 25.23 20.13 -16.26
CA PHE A 36 24.43 21.24 -16.81
C PHE A 36 24.03 22.25 -15.74
N LEU A 37 23.90 21.82 -14.48
CA LEU A 37 23.57 22.69 -13.35
C LEU A 37 24.61 22.54 -12.23
N LYS A 38 25.07 23.66 -11.67
CA LYS A 38 25.88 23.68 -10.44
C LYS A 38 24.97 23.88 -9.24
N THR A 39 24.40 22.80 -8.73
CA THR A 39 23.65 22.80 -7.47
C THR A 39 24.03 21.58 -6.63
N ASP A 40 23.47 21.47 -5.44
CA ASP A 40 23.78 20.41 -4.50
C ASP A 40 22.91 19.19 -4.79
N SER A 41 23.48 18.21 -5.49
CA SER A 41 22.78 16.97 -5.86
C SER A 41 22.28 16.20 -4.63
N GLU A 42 22.95 16.30 -3.48
CA GLU A 42 22.58 15.58 -2.26
C GLU A 42 21.33 16.19 -1.64
N LYS A 43 21.27 17.53 -1.57
CA LYS A 43 20.06 18.25 -1.10
C LYS A 43 18.85 17.96 -1.99
N TRP A 44 19.02 17.99 -3.31
CA TRP A 44 17.92 17.70 -4.24
C TRP A 44 17.47 16.24 -4.17
N ASN A 45 18.41 15.29 -4.01
CA ASN A 45 18.08 13.90 -3.77
C ASN A 45 17.31 13.70 -2.46
N ARG A 46 17.69 14.41 -1.39
CA ARG A 46 16.95 14.38 -0.13
C ARG A 46 15.54 14.94 -0.28
N THR A 47 15.37 16.03 -1.03
CA THR A 47 14.06 16.63 -1.34
C THR A 47 13.19 15.69 -2.17
N ALA A 48 13.76 15.04 -3.18
CA ALA A 48 13.07 14.03 -3.99
C ALA A 48 12.52 12.90 -3.09
N ASN A 49 13.35 12.34 -2.22
CA ASN A 49 12.93 11.29 -1.29
C ASN A 49 11.80 11.73 -0.34
N LYS A 50 11.74 13.00 0.07
CA LYS A 50 10.60 13.53 0.86
C LYS A 50 9.31 13.52 0.05
N PHE A 51 9.33 14.00 -1.18
CA PHE A 51 8.15 14.00 -2.05
C PHE A 51 7.69 12.58 -2.40
N TRP A 52 8.64 11.68 -2.61
CA TRP A 52 8.33 10.27 -2.82
C TRP A 52 7.63 9.65 -1.60
N LEU A 53 8.14 9.92 -0.39
CA LEU A 53 7.49 9.46 0.83
C LEU A 53 6.07 10.02 1.00
N ILE A 54 5.86 11.30 0.71
CA ILE A 54 4.52 11.93 0.74
C ILE A 54 3.57 11.23 -0.23
N SER A 55 4.04 10.89 -1.44
CA SER A 55 3.24 10.15 -2.43
C SER A 55 2.84 8.76 -1.92
N ILE A 56 3.77 8.03 -1.31
CA ILE A 56 3.52 6.70 -0.74
C ILE A 56 2.51 6.77 0.41
N ILE A 57 2.67 7.74 1.33
CA ILE A 57 1.74 7.93 2.45
C ILE A 57 0.34 8.24 1.94
N ALA A 58 0.22 9.11 0.93
CA ALA A 58 -1.06 9.41 0.31
C ALA A 58 -1.67 8.16 -0.35
N ASN A 59 -0.91 7.37 -1.11
CA ASN A 59 -1.44 6.13 -1.68
C ASN A 59 -1.94 5.16 -0.60
N LEU A 60 -1.16 4.95 0.47
CA LEU A 60 -1.60 4.09 1.57
C LEU A 60 -2.86 4.61 2.24
N ALA A 61 -2.96 5.93 2.47
CA ALA A 61 -4.18 6.51 3.04
C ALA A 61 -5.40 6.25 2.16
N ARG A 62 -5.25 6.32 0.84
CA ARG A 62 -6.30 5.95 -0.12
C ARG A 62 -6.64 4.47 -0.03
N ASP A 63 -5.62 3.61 0.00
CA ASP A 63 -5.79 2.17 0.05
C ASP A 63 -6.51 1.74 1.35
N PHE A 64 -6.11 2.30 2.49
CA PHE A 64 -6.78 2.09 3.79
C PHE A 64 -8.22 2.59 3.78
N TYR A 65 -8.49 3.75 3.18
CA TYR A 65 -9.84 4.29 3.06
C TYR A 65 -10.74 3.34 2.26
N GLU A 66 -10.27 2.84 1.11
CA GLU A 66 -11.01 1.88 0.29
C GLU A 66 -11.26 0.57 1.04
N ILE A 67 -10.27 0.06 1.77
CA ILE A 67 -10.41 -1.17 2.57
C ILE A 67 -11.45 -1.00 3.68
N VAL A 68 -11.40 0.12 4.43
CA VAL A 68 -12.35 0.40 5.51
C VAL A 68 -13.77 0.61 4.96
N HIS A 69 -13.91 1.40 3.89
CA HIS A 69 -15.19 1.64 3.26
C HIS A 69 -15.83 0.34 2.72
N LEU A 70 -15.02 -0.53 2.11
CA LEU A 70 -15.47 -1.83 1.62
C LEU A 70 -15.89 -2.76 2.77
N MET A 71 -15.18 -2.70 3.90
CA MET A 71 -15.52 -3.46 5.10
C MET A 71 -16.86 -3.01 5.67
N ASP A 72 -17.15 -1.71 5.71
CA ASP A 72 -18.42 -1.18 6.20
C ASP A 72 -19.60 -1.54 5.27
N LEU A 73 -19.41 -1.44 3.95
CA LEU A 73 -20.40 -1.88 2.96
C LEU A 73 -20.74 -3.36 3.11
N HIS A 74 -19.73 -4.21 3.29
CA HIS A 74 -19.96 -5.64 3.44
C HIS A 74 -20.48 -6.02 4.83
N ARG A 75 -20.11 -5.32 5.89
CA ARG A 75 -20.69 -5.51 7.22
C ARG A 75 -22.21 -5.32 7.19
N ALA A 76 -22.71 -4.35 6.43
CA ALA A 76 -24.14 -4.16 6.21
C ALA A 76 -24.79 -5.33 5.43
N SER A 77 -24.06 -5.94 4.49
CA SER A 77 -24.53 -7.11 3.72
C SER A 77 -24.47 -8.44 4.51
N PHE A 78 -23.56 -8.56 5.48
CA PHE A 78 -23.35 -9.75 6.30
C PHE A 78 -24.17 -9.79 7.61
N LEU A 79 -24.77 -8.67 8.02
CA LEU A 79 -25.76 -8.64 9.09
C LEU A 79 -27.12 -9.20 8.62
N LYS A 80 -27.13 -10.44 8.10
CA LYS A 80 -28.36 -11.25 8.16
C LYS A 80 -28.51 -11.73 9.60
N PRO A 81 -29.63 -11.44 10.29
CA PRO A 81 -29.83 -11.79 11.70
C PRO A 81 -29.68 -13.29 12.04
N SER A 82 -29.63 -14.18 11.03
CA SER A 82 -29.60 -15.63 11.22
C SER A 82 -28.26 -16.21 11.70
N GLU A 83 -27.13 -15.51 11.54
CA GLU A 83 -25.80 -16.06 11.94
C GLU A 83 -25.30 -15.54 13.30
N LEU A 84 -25.98 -14.57 13.90
CA LEU A 84 -25.58 -13.90 15.15
C LEU A 84 -25.76 -14.79 16.39
N LEU A 85 -26.46 -15.93 16.28
CA LEU A 85 -26.77 -16.79 17.42
C LEU A 85 -25.71 -17.86 17.72
N ASN A 86 -24.72 -18.09 16.82
CA ASN A 86 -23.84 -19.27 16.92
C ASN A 86 -22.33 -18.98 17.05
N SER A 87 -21.88 -17.72 17.03
CA SER A 87 -20.44 -17.43 17.09
C SER A 87 -19.99 -17.06 18.50
N SER A 88 -19.84 -18.09 19.32
CA SER A 88 -19.23 -18.05 20.64
C SER A 88 -17.70 -18.01 20.53
N ARG A 89 -17.10 -16.92 21.04
CA ARG A 89 -15.82 -16.81 21.78
C ARG A 89 -14.58 -17.60 21.34
N ASN A 90 -14.40 -17.93 20.05
CA ASN A 90 -13.09 -18.28 19.52
C ASN A 90 -12.55 -17.13 18.68
N HIS A 91 -11.38 -16.62 19.06
CA HIS A 91 -10.71 -15.48 18.44
C HIS A 91 -10.82 -15.54 16.90
N ASP A 92 -11.32 -14.45 16.31
CA ASP A 92 -11.93 -14.31 14.98
C ASP A 92 -10.94 -14.43 13.79
N LEU A 93 -10.15 -15.51 13.79
CA LEU A 93 -9.15 -15.82 12.77
C LEU A 93 -9.82 -16.30 11.47
N ASN A 94 -10.93 -17.03 11.59
CA ASN A 94 -11.74 -17.45 10.43
C ASN A 94 -12.46 -16.26 9.77
N GLY A 95 -12.94 -15.28 10.53
CA GLY A 95 -13.44 -14.02 9.98
C GLY A 95 -12.34 -13.31 9.20
N SER A 96 -11.19 -13.09 9.83
CA SER A 96 -10.01 -12.43 9.23
C SER A 96 -9.58 -13.06 7.89
N ILE A 97 -9.52 -14.39 7.82
CA ILE A 97 -9.17 -15.12 6.58
C ILE A 97 -10.24 -14.94 5.50
N LYS A 98 -11.53 -14.93 5.86
CA LYS A 98 -12.64 -14.72 4.91
C LYS A 98 -12.64 -13.30 4.35
N TYR A 99 -12.37 -12.29 5.18
CA TYR A 99 -12.23 -10.90 4.74
C TYR A 99 -11.05 -10.72 3.80
N MET A 100 -9.92 -11.34 4.12
CA MET A 100 -8.73 -11.27 3.28
C MET A 100 -8.94 -11.97 1.92
N TYR A 101 -9.69 -13.08 1.90
CA TYR A 101 -10.09 -13.76 0.68
C TYR A 101 -11.04 -12.92 -0.19
N MET A 102 -11.99 -12.21 0.44
CA MET A 102 -12.86 -11.26 -0.27
C MET A 102 -12.06 -10.08 -0.83
N LEU A 103 -11.16 -9.49 -0.05
CA LEU A 103 -10.32 -8.37 -0.49
C LEU A 103 -9.52 -8.76 -1.73
N MET A 104 -8.95 -9.97 -1.73
CA MET A 104 -8.18 -10.52 -2.84
C MET A 104 -9.05 -10.89 -4.06
N SER A 105 -10.31 -11.28 -3.86
CA SER A 105 -11.22 -11.71 -4.92
C SER A 105 -12.00 -10.57 -5.56
N CYS A 106 -12.39 -9.56 -4.79
CA CYS A 106 -13.20 -8.42 -5.24
C CYS A 106 -12.36 -7.19 -5.60
N HIS A 107 -11.23 -6.95 -4.90
CA HIS A 107 -10.44 -5.73 -5.04
C HIS A 107 -8.93 -6.01 -5.02
N LYS A 108 -8.49 -6.95 -5.87
CA LYS A 108 -7.09 -7.36 -6.03
C LYS A 108 -6.14 -6.16 -6.22
N ASP A 109 -6.56 -5.15 -6.98
CA ASP A 109 -5.71 -4.01 -7.31
C ASP A 109 -5.36 -3.17 -6.07
N VAL A 110 -6.30 -2.96 -5.16
CA VAL A 110 -6.10 -2.20 -3.91
C VAL A 110 -5.16 -2.96 -2.98
N PHE A 111 -5.32 -4.27 -2.87
CA PHE A 111 -4.46 -5.11 -2.05
C PHE A 111 -3.01 -5.12 -2.55
N ILE A 112 -2.81 -5.29 -3.86
CA ILE A 112 -1.48 -5.29 -4.46
C ILE A 112 -0.83 -3.91 -4.34
N ASP A 113 -1.59 -2.82 -4.51
CA ASP A 113 -1.07 -1.46 -4.33
C ASP A 113 -0.67 -1.19 -2.87
N THR A 114 -1.51 -1.59 -1.91
CA THR A 114 -1.22 -1.47 -0.45
C THR A 114 0.09 -2.16 -0.10
N LEU A 115 0.30 -3.38 -0.60
CA LEU A 115 1.51 -4.15 -0.35
C LEU A 115 2.74 -3.46 -0.93
N LYS A 116 2.63 -3.01 -2.18
CA LYS A 116 3.71 -2.31 -2.86
C LYS A 116 4.09 -1.03 -2.12
N ASN A 117 3.11 -0.17 -1.82
CA ASN A 117 3.34 1.09 -1.12
C ASN A 117 3.90 0.87 0.29
N SER A 118 3.48 -0.20 0.99
CA SER A 118 4.02 -0.57 2.31
C SER A 118 5.50 -0.97 2.24
N CYS A 119 5.89 -1.71 1.21
CA CYS A 119 7.29 -2.10 0.99
C CYS A 119 8.13 -0.90 0.54
N ASP A 120 7.61 -0.11 -0.40
CA ASP A 120 8.31 1.05 -0.98
C ASP A 120 8.53 2.15 0.07
N MET A 121 7.67 2.27 1.09
CA MET A 121 7.78 3.28 2.17
C MET A 121 9.16 3.31 2.83
N PHE A 122 9.78 2.14 3.01
CA PHE A 122 11.05 2.03 3.71
C PHE A 122 12.23 2.57 2.90
N ILE A 123 12.12 2.66 1.58
CA ILE A 123 13.20 3.13 0.70
C ILE A 123 13.48 4.63 0.93
N PRO A 124 12.52 5.56 0.76
CA PRO A 124 12.77 6.96 1.05
C PRO A 124 13.01 7.22 2.55
N LEU A 125 12.41 6.44 3.46
CA LEU A 125 12.67 6.58 4.90
C LEU A 125 14.14 6.31 5.26
N THR A 126 14.72 5.29 4.63
CA THR A 126 16.14 4.95 4.78
C THR A 126 17.02 6.02 4.14
N ALA A 127 16.68 6.48 2.93
CA ALA A 127 17.39 7.56 2.24
C ALA A 127 17.35 8.90 3.01
N LEU A 128 16.33 9.15 3.83
CA LEU A 128 16.20 10.34 4.66
C LEU A 128 16.90 10.21 6.03
N GLY A 129 17.41 9.03 6.38
CA GLY A 129 18.08 8.76 7.65
C GLY A 129 17.14 8.64 8.85
N VAL A 130 15.82 8.50 8.63
CA VAL A 130 14.81 8.43 9.70
C VAL A 130 14.79 7.04 10.33
N THR A 131 14.97 5.98 9.53
CA THR A 131 15.12 4.61 10.01
C THR A 131 16.54 4.11 9.77
N LYS A 132 17.18 3.57 10.81
CA LYS A 132 18.44 2.79 10.69
C LYS A 132 18.18 1.35 10.22
N LEU A 133 17.21 1.17 9.33
CA LEU A 133 17.00 -0.13 8.72
C LEU A 133 18.03 -0.27 7.60
N SER A 134 18.85 -1.33 7.68
CA SER A 134 19.78 -1.60 6.58
C SER A 134 18.96 -1.88 5.31
N PRO A 135 19.45 -1.52 4.11
CA PRO A 135 18.79 -1.86 2.85
C PRO A 135 18.44 -3.36 2.75
N SER A 136 19.28 -4.22 3.35
CA SER A 136 19.04 -5.66 3.47
C SER A 136 17.85 -6.00 4.35
N THR A 137 17.65 -5.33 5.49
CA THR A 137 16.50 -5.53 6.38
C THR A 137 15.21 -5.09 5.70
N VAL A 138 15.24 -3.96 4.98
CA VAL A 138 14.11 -3.50 4.18
C VAL A 138 13.76 -4.50 3.08
N GLY A 139 14.77 -5.03 2.38
CA GLY A 139 14.58 -6.09 1.39
C GLY A 139 13.98 -7.37 1.99
N VAL A 140 14.38 -7.75 3.20
CA VAL A 140 13.82 -8.91 3.92
C VAL A 140 12.37 -8.67 4.36
N LEU A 141 12.04 -7.49 4.88
CA LEU A 141 10.66 -7.14 5.22
C LEU A 141 9.76 -7.12 3.98
N GLY A 142 10.27 -6.59 2.86
CA GLY A 142 9.60 -6.64 1.57
C GLY A 142 9.41 -8.06 1.06
N ALA A 143 10.40 -8.94 1.22
CA ALA A 143 10.32 -10.35 0.85
C ALA A 143 9.34 -11.13 1.74
N ILE A 144 9.30 -10.87 3.06
CA ILE A 144 8.36 -11.49 4.00
C ILE A 144 6.93 -11.02 3.70
N SER A 145 6.73 -9.73 3.43
CA SER A 145 5.42 -9.19 3.03
C SER A 145 4.95 -9.77 1.69
N SER A 146 5.84 -9.85 0.70
CA SER A 146 5.56 -10.46 -0.60
C SER A 146 5.30 -11.96 -0.51
N LEU A 147 6.04 -12.68 0.34
CA LEU A 147 5.82 -14.10 0.61
C LEU A 147 4.50 -14.34 1.35
N ALA A 148 4.16 -13.49 2.33
CA ALA A 148 2.86 -13.52 2.98
C ALA A 148 1.75 -13.31 1.94
N ALA A 149 1.87 -12.31 1.06
CA ALA A 149 0.93 -12.09 -0.03
C ALA A 149 0.84 -13.28 -1.00
N LEU A 150 1.98 -13.85 -1.40
CA LEU A 150 2.04 -15.01 -2.29
C LEU A 150 1.40 -16.25 -1.65
N VAL A 151 1.70 -16.52 -0.38
CA VAL A 151 1.08 -17.62 0.38
C VAL A 151 -0.44 -17.47 0.41
N THR A 152 -0.93 -16.23 0.46
CA THR A 152 -2.37 -15.96 0.46
C THR A 152 -3.00 -16.12 -0.92
N ILE A 153 -2.25 -15.86 -2.00
CA ILE A 153 -2.64 -16.09 -3.41
C ILE A 153 -2.54 -17.57 -3.83
N VAL A 154 -1.63 -18.34 -3.24
CA VAL A 154 -1.39 -19.76 -3.57
C VAL A 154 -2.30 -20.70 -2.76
N LYS A 155 -2.70 -20.31 -1.54
CA LYS A 155 -3.66 -21.07 -0.71
C LYS A 155 -5.16 -21.09 -1.14
N PRO A 156 -5.63 -20.53 -2.27
CA PRO A 156 -6.93 -20.89 -2.85
C PRO A 156 -6.88 -22.20 -3.65
N ILE A 157 -5.71 -22.64 -4.13
CA ILE A 157 -5.62 -23.70 -5.15
C ILE A 157 -5.60 -25.11 -4.54
N THR A 158 -5.32 -25.24 -3.23
CA THR A 158 -5.29 -26.55 -2.56
C THR A 158 -6.65 -27.05 -2.06
N LYS A 159 -7.76 -26.41 -2.44
CA LYS A 159 -9.11 -26.89 -2.13
C LYS A 159 -10.03 -26.96 -3.34
N LEU A 160 -9.64 -27.67 -4.39
CA LEU A 160 -10.59 -28.29 -5.33
C LEU A 160 -9.98 -29.55 -5.96
N VAL A 161 -10.23 -30.72 -5.36
CA VAL A 161 -10.79 -31.88 -6.09
C VAL A 161 -11.65 -32.67 -5.07
N PRO A 162 -12.98 -32.64 -5.18
CA PRO A 162 -13.80 -33.73 -4.65
C PRO A 162 -13.65 -34.94 -5.58
N ALA A 163 -13.32 -36.09 -5.00
CA ALA A 163 -13.61 -37.41 -5.57
C ALA A 163 -14.72 -38.04 -4.71
#